data_AF-A0A498T0X6-F1
#
_entry.id   AF-A0A498T0X6-F1
#
_cell.length_a   1.000
_cell.length_b   1.000
_cell.length_c   1.000
_cell.angle_alpha   90.00
_cell.angle_beta   90.00
_cell.angle_gamma   90.00
#
_symmetry.space_group_name_H-M   'P 1'
#
loop_
_entity.id
_entity.type
_entity.pdbx_description
1 polymer ?
#
loop_
_entity_poly.entity_id
_entity_poly.type
_entity_poly.pdbx_seq_one_letter_code
_entity_poly.pdbx_strand_id
1 'polypeptide(L)'
;MITNAGGRRIGWAIKTTNMRRLGVDPPCGVLDPKENVLMAVSCDTFDATREDINNDRITIEWTNTPDGAAKQFRREWFQGDGMVRRKNLPIEYNL
;
A
#
# COMPACT_ATOMS: atom_id res chain seq x y z
N MET A 1 7.56 4.46 -5.55
CA MET A 1 6.58 5.14 -6.43
C MET A 1 5.50 4.16 -6.82
N ILE A 2 4.24 4.59 -6.82
CA ILE A 2 3.10 3.80 -7.30
C ILE A 2 2.49 4.54 -8.50
N THR A 3 2.20 3.83 -9.59
CA THR A 3 1.55 4.38 -10.79
C THR A 3 0.32 3.56 -11.11
N ASN A 4 -0.81 4.21 -11.33
CA ASN A 4 -2.00 3.56 -11.84
C ASN A 4 -1.89 3.38 -13.36
N ALA A 5 -1.39 2.22 -13.80
CA ALA A 5 -1.32 1.88 -15.23
C ALA A 5 -2.68 1.52 -15.87
N GLY A 6 -3.76 1.46 -15.08
CA GLY A 6 -5.09 1.09 -15.55
C GLY A 6 -5.85 2.24 -16.21
N GLY A 7 -6.99 1.90 -16.82
CA GLY A 7 -7.91 2.86 -17.45
C GLY A 7 -9.02 3.40 -16.53
N ARG A 8 -9.09 2.93 -15.28
CA ARG A 8 -10.09 3.37 -14.28
C ARG A 8 -9.40 3.93 -13.03
N ARG A 9 -10.10 4.83 -12.33
CA ARG A 9 -9.68 5.34 -11.02
C ARG A 9 -9.66 4.20 -10.01
N ILE A 10 -8.63 4.16 -9.17
CA ILE A 10 -8.47 3.16 -8.12
C ILE A 10 -8.34 3.81 -6.74
N GLY A 11 -8.92 3.15 -5.74
CA GLY A 11 -8.52 3.36 -4.35
C GLY A 11 -7.42 2.36 -3.99
N TRP A 12 -6.39 2.81 -3.28
CA TRP A 12 -5.27 1.97 -2.84
C TRP A 12 -5.00 2.16 -1.34
N ALA A 13 -4.52 1.11 -0.69
CA ALA A 13 -4.12 1.10 0.70
C ALA A 13 -2.89 0.22 0.93
N ILE A 14 -2.12 0.56 1.94
CA ILE A 14 -0.90 -0.14 2.32
C ILE A 14 -1.10 -0.88 3.63
N LYS A 15 -0.55 -2.08 3.69
CA LYS A 15 -0.39 -2.86 4.92
C LYS A 15 1.08 -3.20 5.09
N THR A 16 1.55 -3.19 6.33
CA THR A 16 2.88 -3.70 6.69
C THR A 16 2.72 -4.88 7.64
N THR A 17 3.67 -5.81 7.63
CA THR A 17 3.71 -6.91 8.60
C THR A 17 4.12 -6.44 9.99
N ASN A 18 4.89 -5.35 10.05
CA ASN A 18 5.45 -4.84 11.29
C ASN A 18 5.24 -3.32 11.37
N MET A 19 4.08 -2.91 11.90
CA MET A 19 3.73 -1.49 12.06
C MET A 19 4.56 -0.75 13.13
N ARG A 20 5.33 -1.48 13.96
CA ARG A 20 6.24 -0.86 14.93
C ARG A 20 7.57 -0.45 14.31
N ARG A 21 8.04 -1.23 13.33
CA ARG A 21 9.29 -0.97 12.61
C ARG A 21 9.06 -0.16 11.34
N LEU A 22 7.97 -0.42 10.63
CA LEU A 22 7.72 0.09 9.28
C LEU A 22 6.59 1.12 9.30
N GLY A 23 6.93 2.36 8.94
CA GLY A 23 5.99 3.44 8.67
C GLY A 23 5.82 3.68 7.18
N VAL A 24 4.62 4.09 6.76
CA VAL A 24 4.32 4.39 5.36
C VAL A 24 3.43 5.64 5.26
N ASP A 25 3.84 6.60 4.41
CA ASP A 25 3.10 7.84 4.18
C ASP A 25 3.11 8.26 2.69
N PRO A 26 1.95 8.54 2.06
CA PRO A 26 0.61 8.28 2.57
C PRO A 26 0.32 6.76 2.64
N PRO A 27 -0.45 6.28 3.64
CA PRO A 27 -0.77 4.85 3.79
C PRO A 27 -1.94 4.41 2.88
N CYS A 28 -2.67 5.35 2.29
CA CYS A 28 -3.77 5.09 1.37
C CYS A 28 -4.04 6.32 0.50
N GLY A 29 -4.81 6.13 -0.57
CA GLY A 29 -5.19 7.23 -1.45
C GLY A 29 -6.03 6.81 -2.64
N VAL A 30 -6.20 7.73 -3.56
CA VAL A 30 -6.93 7.52 -4.81
C VAL A 30 -6.05 7.96 -5.96
N LEU A 31 -5.93 7.13 -6.99
CA LEU A 31 -5.19 7.42 -8.20
C LEU A 31 -6.11 7.38 -9.42
N ASP A 32 -6.14 8.48 -10.16
CA ASP A 32 -6.72 8.54 -11.50
C ASP A 32 -5.92 7.69 -12.49
N PRO A 33 -6.49 7.35 -13.67
CA PRO A 33 -5.74 6.67 -14.72
C PRO A 33 -4.43 7.41 -15.04
N LYS A 34 -3.32 6.68 -15.07
CA LYS A 34 -1.95 7.17 -15.36
C LYS A 34 -1.35 8.10 -14.30
N GLU A 35 -2.05 8.35 -13.19
CA GLU A 35 -1.52 9.14 -12.08
C GLU A 35 -0.48 8.35 -11.28
N ASN A 36 0.48 9.07 -10.72
CA ASN A 36 1.52 8.54 -9.84
C ASN A 36 1.48 9.20 -8.46
N VAL A 37 1.95 8.45 -7.47
CA VAL A 37 2.19 8.95 -6.11
C VAL A 37 3.55 8.48 -5.62
N LEU A 38 4.24 9.38 -4.93
CA LEU A 38 5.43 9.06 -4.15
C LEU A 38 4.98 8.72 -2.73
N MET A 39 5.54 7.63 -2.21
CA MET A 39 5.24 7.10 -0.90
C MET A 39 6.56 6.96 -0.17
N ALA A 40 6.64 7.54 1.04
CA ALA A 40 7.74 7.35 1.95
C ALA A 40 7.55 6.01 2.69
N VAL A 41 8.65 5.26 2.83
CA VAL A 41 8.74 4.11 3.72
C VAL A 41 9.81 4.45 4.74
N SER A 42 9.45 4.46 6.01
CA SER A 42 10.39 4.65 7.12
C SER A 42 10.63 3.32 7.83
N CYS A 43 11.83 3.17 8.38
CA CYS A 43 12.23 2.03 9.19
C CYS A 43 12.81 2.55 10.50
N ASP A 44 12.14 2.28 11.62
CA ASP A 44 12.65 2.62 12.95
C ASP A 44 13.86 1.75 13.28
N THR A 45 14.79 2.28 14.08
CA THR A 45 15.98 1.54 14.51
C THR A 45 15.61 0.34 15.37
N PHE A 46 16.24 -0.81 15.11
CA PHE A 46 15.96 -2.08 15.79
C PHE A 46 17.21 -2.98 15.78
N ASP A 47 17.24 -4.06 16.58
CA ASP A 47 18.37 -4.99 16.63
C ASP A 47 18.13 -6.16 15.66
N ALA A 48 18.74 -6.07 14.47
CA ALA A 48 18.56 -7.06 13.41
C ALA A 48 19.12 -8.46 13.73
N THR A 49 19.94 -8.59 14.77
CA THR A 49 20.45 -9.90 15.21
C THR A 49 19.50 -10.62 16.17
N ARG A 50 18.54 -9.89 16.76
CA ARG A 50 17.60 -10.40 17.76
C ARG A 50 16.17 -10.49 17.27
N GLU A 51 15.85 -9.82 16.18
CA GLU A 51 14.50 -9.76 15.65
C GLU A 51 14.38 -10.53 14.32
N ASP A 52 13.17 -11.02 14.02
CA ASP A 52 12.90 -11.61 12.71
C ASP A 52 12.92 -10.53 11.62
N ILE A 53 13.77 -10.74 10.63
CA ILE A 53 13.97 -9.85 9.48
C ILE A 53 13.54 -10.49 8.15
N ASN A 54 13.21 -11.79 8.15
CA ASN A 54 12.98 -12.54 6.90
C ASN A 54 11.53 -12.45 6.41
N ASN A 55 10.61 -12.06 7.28
CA ASN A 55 9.17 -12.10 7.00
C ASN A 55 8.54 -10.72 6.75
N ASP A 56 9.34 -9.66 6.77
CA ASP A 56 8.83 -8.32 6.56
C ASP A 56 8.42 -8.05 5.12
N ARG A 57 7.24 -7.45 4.96
CA ARG A 57 6.73 -7.03 3.64
C ARG A 57 5.81 -5.83 3.74
N ILE A 58 5.75 -5.10 2.63
CA ILE A 58 4.72 -4.11 2.35
C ILE A 58 3.73 -4.73 1.37
N THR A 59 2.45 -4.74 1.72
CA THR A 59 1.38 -5.16 0.83
C THR A 59 0.63 -3.94 0.35
N ILE A 60 0.58 -3.76 -0.97
CA ILE A 60 -0.27 -2.76 -1.63
C ILE A 60 -1.54 -3.47 -2.06
N GLU A 61 -2.69 -2.99 -1.60
CA GLU A 61 -4.00 -3.45 -2.07
C GLU A 61 -4.70 -2.32 -2.83
N TRP A 62 -5.41 -2.66 -3.89
CA TRP A 62 -6.19 -1.68 -4.64
C TRP A 62 -7.42 -2.30 -5.29
N THR A 63 -8.42 -1.45 -5.51
CA THR A 63 -9.64 -1.79 -6.22
C THR A 63 -10.12 -0.61 -7.04
N ASN A 64 -10.95 -0.87 -8.05
CA ASN A 64 -11.59 0.21 -8.81
C ASN A 64 -12.55 0.96 -7.89
N THR A 65 -12.59 2.29 -7.99
CA THR A 65 -13.60 3.06 -7.26
C THR A 65 -14.98 2.82 -7.87
N PRO A 66 -16.06 2.88 -7.07
CA PRO A 66 -17.42 2.94 -7.61
C PRO A 66 -17.60 4.11 -8.58
N ASP A 67 -18.54 3.97 -9.51
CA ASP A 67 -18.85 5.02 -10.47
C ASP A 67 -19.32 6.30 -9.75
N GLY A 68 -18.81 7.46 -10.17
CA GLY A 68 -19.14 8.75 -9.54
C GLY A 68 -18.48 9.01 -8.18
N ALA A 69 -17.64 8.10 -7.67
CA ALA A 69 -16.95 8.29 -6.40
C ALA A 69 -16.03 9.53 -6.42
N ALA A 70 -16.11 10.32 -5.35
CA ALA A 70 -15.18 11.43 -5.11
C ALA A 70 -13.73 10.92 -5.01
N LYS A 71 -12.75 11.81 -5.27
CA LYS A 71 -11.32 11.51 -5.12
C LYS A 71 -10.90 11.54 -3.65
N GLN A 72 -11.58 10.75 -2.83
CA GLN A 72 -11.34 10.59 -1.41
C GLN A 72 -11.43 9.10 -1.09
N PHE A 73 -10.35 8.57 -0.50
CA PHE A 73 -10.27 7.15 -0.17
C PHE A 73 -11.39 6.75 0.79
N ARG A 74 -11.97 5.57 0.57
CA ARG A 74 -12.97 4.94 1.45
C ARG A 74 -12.62 3.48 1.65
N ARG A 75 -12.52 3.05 2.91
CA ARG A 75 -12.13 1.69 3.27
C ARG A 75 -13.20 0.66 2.86
N GLU A 76 -14.45 1.09 2.76
CA GLU A 76 -15.61 0.28 2.44
C GLU A 76 -15.52 -0.30 1.02
N TRP A 77 -14.77 0.33 0.11
CA TRP A 77 -14.53 -0.20 -1.24
C TRP A 77 -13.84 -1.57 -1.24
N PHE A 78 -13.15 -1.93 -0.15
CA PHE A 78 -12.45 -3.20 0.01
C PHE A 78 -13.30 -4.28 0.69
N GLN A 79 -14.54 -3.97 1.05
CA GLN A 79 -15.44 -4.89 1.77
C GLN A 79 -16.62 -5.37 0.92
N GLY A 80 -16.86 -4.74 -0.24
CA GLY A 80 -17.93 -5.13 -1.16
C GLY A 80 -17.51 -6.21 -2.16
N ASP A 81 -18.39 -6.49 -3.12
CA ASP A 81 -18.21 -7.52 -4.15
C ASP A 81 -17.16 -7.18 -5.22
N GLY A 82 -16.56 -5.99 -5.13
CA GLY A 82 -15.53 -5.54 -6.07
C GLY A 82 -14.26 -6.39 -5.97
N MET A 83 -13.65 -6.68 -7.13
CA MET A 83 -12.35 -7.36 -7.16
C MET A 83 -11.28 -6.50 -6.49
N VAL A 84 -10.70 -7.00 -5.40
CA VAL A 84 -9.53 -6.40 -4.75
C VAL A 84 -8.27 -7.10 -5.26
N ARG A 85 -7.34 -6.33 -5.81
CA ARG A 85 -6.02 -6.80 -6.21
C ARG A 85 -5.00 -6.47 -5.13
N ARG A 86 -3.93 -7.27 -5.06
CA ARG A 86 -2.83 -7.05 -4.13
C ARG A 86 -1.48 -7.37 -4.73
N LYS A 87 -0.45 -6.66 -4.27
CA LYS A 87 0.96 -6.92 -4.57
C LYS A 87 1.75 -6.89 -3.27
N ASN A 88 2.50 -7.95 -3.00
CA ASN A 88 3.44 -8.01 -1.89
C ASN A 88 4.82 -7.58 -2.36
N LEU A 89 5.46 -6.71 -1.59
CA LEU A 89 6.83 -6.26 -1.75
C LEU A 89 7.62 -6.77 -0.53
N PRO A 90 8.42 -7.85 -0.66
CA PRO A 90 9.27 -8.30 0.44
C PRO A 90 10.30 -7.22 0.76
N ILE A 91 10.66 -7.11 2.04
CA ILE A 91 11.73 -6.23 2.51
C ILE A 91 12.96 -7.08 2.76
N GLU A 92 14.10 -6.60 2.26
CA GLU A 92 15.41 -7.17 2.52
C GLU A 92 16.22 -6.16 3.36
N TYR A 93 16.89 -6.67 4.39
CA TYR A 93 17.78 -5.89 5.24
C TYR A 93 19.21 -6.21 4.86
N ASN A 94 19.96 -5.18 4.45
CA ASN A 94 21.39 -5.30 4.19
C ASN A 94 22.17 -4.99 5.47
N LEU A 95 22.81 -6.01 6.04
CA LEU A 95 23.55 -5.93 7.30
C LEU A 95 25.04 -5.67 7.08
#